data_AF-A0A849C063-F1
#
_entry.id   AF-A0A849C063-F1
#
_cell.length_a   1.000
_cell.length_b   1.000
_cell.length_c   1.000
_cell.angle_alpha   90.00
_cell.angle_beta   90.00
_cell.angle_gamma   90.00
#
_symmetry.space_group_name_H-M   'P 1'
#
loop_
_entity.id
_entity.type
_entity.pdbx_description
1 polymer ?
#
loop_
_entity_poly.entity_id
_entity_poly.type
_entity_poly.pdbx_seq_one_letter_code
_entity_poly.pdbx_strand_id
1 'polypeptide(L)'
;MPLTPADVHNVAFSKPPIGKRGYNEDEVDAFLDLVEQELSRLIEENADLRQRVAELDAELADAKKNRGPVQAVKQAPPPEPPKPQPVPQPAPMPVAAPVAQKDAPSADANLQAAKVLSLAQEMADRLTSDAKTEAEQLLANARANSERLVSDARTRSEAMISDARQKAEAMLSDAQTRSDNQLRQAKEKADTLQADAERKHTEIMATITQQRSVLESRIEQLKTFEREYRVRLKSYLESQLEELENRGSAVPVDGGEFGEGPSGNGALLKGGK
;
A
#
# COMPACT_ATOMS: atom_id res chain seq x y z
N MET A 1 -13.05 -4.83 23.62
CA MET A 1 -11.58 -4.88 23.44
C MET A 1 -11.34 -5.31 22.01
N PRO A 2 -10.49 -4.63 21.22
CA PRO A 2 -10.19 -5.08 19.87
C PRO A 2 -9.40 -6.39 19.96
N LEU A 3 -9.68 -7.30 19.03
CA LEU A 3 -8.94 -8.55 18.85
C LEU A 3 -7.49 -8.21 18.48
N THR A 4 -6.51 -8.79 19.18
CA THR A 4 -5.09 -8.65 18.81
C THR A 4 -4.61 -9.87 18.01
N PRO A 5 -3.52 -9.76 17.23
CA PRO A 5 -2.90 -10.92 16.58
C PRO A 5 -2.57 -12.05 17.58
N ALA A 6 -2.09 -11.68 18.77
CA ALA A 6 -1.83 -12.64 19.84
C ALA A 6 -3.11 -13.33 20.36
N ASP A 7 -4.27 -12.68 20.31
CA ASP A 7 -5.54 -13.31 20.68
C ASP A 7 -5.99 -14.33 19.63
N VAL A 8 -5.68 -14.10 18.35
CA VAL A 8 -5.93 -15.04 17.24
C VAL A 8 -5.01 -16.24 17.36
N HIS A 9 -3.73 -16.02 17.63
CA HIS A 9 -2.75 -17.10 17.79
C HIS A 9 -3.05 -18.03 18.97
N ASN A 10 -3.54 -17.48 20.09
CA ASN A 10 -3.80 -18.23 21.31
C ASN A 10 -5.23 -18.79 21.42
N VAL A 11 -6.04 -18.65 20.37
CA VAL A 11 -7.43 -19.12 20.41
C VAL A 11 -7.47 -20.65 20.38
N ALA A 12 -8.26 -21.25 21.27
CA ALA A 12 -8.47 -22.69 21.30
C ALA A 12 -9.96 -23.01 21.14
N PHE A 13 -10.30 -23.79 20.10
CA PHE A 13 -11.66 -24.24 19.85
C PHE A 13 -11.94 -25.58 20.55
N SER A 14 -13.15 -25.73 21.10
CA SER A 14 -13.59 -27.00 21.70
C SER A 14 -13.93 -28.04 20.64
N LYS A 15 -13.63 -29.31 20.91
CA LYS A 15 -13.98 -30.41 20.00
C LYS A 15 -15.51 -30.51 19.83
N PRO A 16 -16.00 -30.83 18.61
CA PRO A 16 -17.43 -30.98 18.37
C PRO A 16 -18.07 -32.01 19.33
N PRO A 17 -19.31 -31.79 19.80
CA PRO A 17 -20.06 -32.77 20.56
C PRO A 17 -20.19 -34.08 19.80
N ILE A 18 -20.12 -35.22 20.51
CA ILE A 18 -20.16 -36.56 19.94
C ILE A 18 -21.34 -36.69 18.96
N GLY A 19 -21.06 -37.11 17.73
CA GLY A 19 -22.06 -37.29 16.66
C GLY A 19 -22.29 -36.09 15.75
N LYS A 20 -21.64 -34.94 16.00
CA LYS A 20 -21.65 -33.78 15.09
C LYS A 20 -20.30 -33.64 14.38
N ARG A 21 -20.35 -33.27 13.10
CA ARG A 21 -19.16 -32.94 12.31
C ARG A 21 -18.69 -31.52 12.66
N GLY A 22 -17.38 -31.35 12.82
CA GLY A 22 -16.72 -30.05 12.98
C GLY A 22 -16.03 -29.60 11.69
N TYR A 23 -15.40 -28.43 11.77
CA TYR A 23 -14.45 -27.98 10.76
C TYR A 23 -13.16 -28.81 10.80
N ASN A 24 -12.44 -28.84 9.68
CA ASN A 24 -11.13 -29.47 9.59
C ASN A 24 -10.10 -28.61 10.34
N GLU A 25 -9.41 -29.18 11.32
CA GLU A 25 -8.44 -28.47 12.17
C GLU A 25 -7.34 -27.82 11.32
N ASP A 26 -6.79 -28.54 10.33
CA ASP A 26 -5.73 -28.04 9.45
C ASP A 26 -6.18 -26.82 8.61
N GLU A 27 -7.43 -26.83 8.12
CA GLU A 27 -7.97 -25.72 7.32
C GLU A 27 -8.29 -24.50 8.19
N VAL A 28 -8.73 -24.74 9.44
CA VAL A 28 -8.99 -23.68 10.41
C VAL A 28 -7.68 -23.02 10.82
N ASP A 29 -6.64 -23.80 11.13
CA ASP A 29 -5.33 -23.28 11.53
C ASP A 29 -4.70 -22.45 10.40
N ALA A 30 -4.71 -22.95 9.15
CA ALA A 30 -4.22 -22.20 7.99
C ALA A 30 -4.99 -20.88 7.75
N PHE A 31 -6.29 -20.85 8.06
CA PHE A 31 -7.08 -19.63 7.98
C PHE A 31 -6.75 -18.66 9.12
N LEU A 32 -6.51 -19.15 10.34
CA LEU A 32 -6.11 -18.32 11.47
C LEU A 32 -4.73 -17.67 11.26
N ASP A 33 -3.78 -18.39 10.65
CA ASP A 33 -2.48 -17.83 10.26
C ASP A 33 -2.64 -16.63 9.30
N LEU A 34 -3.52 -16.76 8.29
CA LEU A 34 -3.83 -15.68 7.35
C LEU A 34 -4.47 -14.48 8.06
N VAL A 35 -5.41 -14.76 8.99
CA VAL A 35 -6.09 -13.72 9.77
C VAL A 35 -5.11 -13.00 10.70
N GLU A 36 -4.20 -13.72 11.36
CA GLU A 36 -3.17 -13.16 12.23
C GLU A 36 -2.24 -12.23 11.44
N GLN A 37 -1.80 -12.67 10.26
CA GLN A 37 -0.93 -11.90 9.39
C GLN A 37 -1.61 -10.60 8.92
N GLU A 38 -2.85 -10.69 8.43
CA GLU A 38 -3.57 -9.52 7.91
C GLU A 38 -3.97 -8.56 9.04
N LEU A 39 -4.30 -9.08 10.22
CA LEU A 39 -4.59 -8.25 11.40
C LEU A 39 -3.34 -7.48 11.85
N SER A 40 -2.17 -8.12 11.84
CA SER A 40 -0.89 -7.46 12.15
C SER A 40 -0.60 -6.34 11.15
N ARG A 41 -0.73 -6.63 9.85
CA ARG A 41 -0.57 -5.66 8.77
C ARG A 41 -1.52 -4.47 8.90
N LEU A 42 -2.81 -4.72 9.17
CA LEU A 42 -3.80 -3.66 9.34
C LEU A 42 -3.51 -2.77 10.55
N ILE A 43 -2.99 -3.34 11.64
CA ILE A 43 -2.62 -2.58 12.83
C ILE A 43 -1.41 -1.68 12.53
N GLU A 44 -0.38 -2.20 11.86
CA GLU A 44 0.78 -1.42 11.42
C GLU A 44 0.36 -0.29 10.47
N GLU A 45 -0.45 -0.59 9.46
CA GLU A 45 -0.95 0.41 8.52
C GLU A 45 -1.80 1.48 9.24
N ASN A 46 -2.63 1.10 10.21
CA ASN A 46 -3.39 2.08 10.99
C ASN A 46 -2.48 2.97 11.85
N ALA A 47 -1.40 2.41 12.41
CA ALA A 47 -0.43 3.17 13.18
C ALA A 47 0.31 4.19 12.29
N ASP A 48 0.77 3.75 11.11
CA ASP A 48 1.43 4.61 10.13
C ASP A 48 0.50 5.72 9.61
N LEU A 49 -0.76 5.38 9.29
CA LEU A 49 -1.76 6.36 8.87
C LEU A 49 -2.06 7.38 9.97
N ARG A 50 -2.18 6.94 11.22
CA ARG A 50 -2.38 7.85 12.37
C ARG A 50 -1.19 8.77 12.57
N GLN A 51 0.03 8.25 12.43
CA GLN A 51 1.23 9.08 12.48
C GLN A 51 1.23 10.11 11.35
N ARG A 52 0.88 9.71 10.12
CA ARG A 52 0.83 10.61 8.97
C ARG A 52 -0.22 11.70 9.14
N VAL A 53 -1.39 11.38 9.68
CA VAL A 53 -2.41 12.37 10.00
C VAL A 53 -1.90 13.35 11.06
N ALA A 54 -1.24 12.87 12.11
CA ALA A 54 -0.66 13.73 13.14
C ALA A 54 0.43 14.67 12.60
N GLU A 55 1.30 14.17 11.70
CA GLU A 55 2.31 14.99 11.01
C GLU A 55 1.65 16.07 10.14
N LEU A 56 0.66 15.70 9.32
CA LEU A 56 -0.06 16.64 8.47
C LEU A 56 -0.82 17.68 9.29
N ASP A 57 -1.43 17.30 10.41
CA ASP A 57 -2.10 18.23 11.32
C ASP A 57 -1.11 19.21 11.96
N ALA A 58 0.11 18.75 12.29
CA ALA A 58 1.19 19.61 12.77
C ALA A 58 1.67 20.58 11.68
N GLU A 59 1.92 20.09 10.46
CA GLU A 59 2.28 20.93 9.31
C GLU A 59 1.19 21.95 8.98
N LEU A 60 -0.09 21.57 9.06
CA LEU A 60 -1.22 22.47 8.88
C LEU A 60 -1.33 23.49 10.02
N ALA A 61 -1.04 23.11 11.26
CA ALA A 61 -1.01 24.03 12.40
C ALA A 61 0.14 25.04 12.26
N ASP A 62 1.31 24.60 11.83
CA ASP A 62 2.46 25.46 11.56
C ASP A 62 2.22 26.34 10.34
N ALA A 63 1.62 25.81 9.27
CA ALA A 63 1.20 26.61 8.12
C ALA A 63 0.10 27.61 8.48
N LYS A 64 -0.78 27.31 9.44
CA LYS A 64 -1.78 28.25 9.99
C LYS A 64 -1.17 29.28 10.95
N LYS A 65 -0.08 28.96 11.66
CA LYS A 65 0.69 29.92 12.47
C LYS A 65 1.58 30.82 11.60
N ASN A 66 2.22 30.26 10.57
CA ASN A 66 3.08 30.96 9.62
C ASN A 66 2.29 31.68 8.53
N ARG A 67 1.06 31.25 8.23
CA ARG A 67 -0.01 32.17 7.86
C ARG A 67 -0.37 32.97 9.10
N GLY A 68 0.56 33.83 9.54
CA GLY A 68 0.26 34.94 10.43
C GLY A 68 -1.04 35.57 9.93
N PRO A 69 -1.93 35.99 10.85
CA PRO A 69 -3.34 36.18 10.56
C PRO A 69 -3.43 36.79 9.19
N VAL A 70 -4.06 36.07 8.23
CA VAL A 70 -4.79 36.79 7.19
C VAL A 70 -5.47 37.82 8.03
N GLN A 71 -5.07 39.08 7.86
CA GLN A 71 -5.77 40.16 8.49
C GLN A 71 -7.20 39.75 8.21
N ALA A 72 -7.93 39.44 9.28
CA ALA A 72 -9.25 39.95 9.33
C ALA A 72 -8.97 41.39 8.90
N VAL A 73 -9.29 41.66 7.64
CA VAL A 73 -10.15 42.76 7.34
C VAL A 73 -11.32 42.55 8.34
N LYS A 74 -11.07 42.87 9.63
CA LYS A 74 -11.74 43.96 10.27
C LYS A 74 -11.89 44.91 9.12
N GLN A 75 -13.05 44.83 8.50
CA GLN A 75 -13.69 46.00 8.01
C GLN A 75 -13.30 47.05 9.04
N ALA A 76 -12.29 47.84 8.67
CA ALA A 76 -12.34 49.23 9.00
C ALA A 76 -13.79 49.56 8.68
N PRO A 77 -14.52 50.10 9.68
CA PRO A 77 -15.94 50.37 9.54
C PRO A 77 -16.15 50.96 8.14
N PRO A 78 -17.26 50.62 7.44
CA PRO A 78 -17.60 51.34 6.21
C PRO A 78 -17.30 52.81 6.49
N PRO A 79 -16.52 53.52 5.65
CA PRO A 79 -16.17 54.90 5.96
C PRO A 79 -17.48 55.56 6.34
N GLU A 80 -17.61 55.90 7.63
CA GLU A 80 -18.77 56.64 8.09
C GLU A 80 -18.78 57.80 7.10
N PRO A 81 -19.90 58.01 6.35
CA PRO A 81 -20.01 59.20 5.51
C PRO A 81 -19.56 60.33 6.42
N PRO A 82 -18.57 61.15 6.00
CA PRO A 82 -17.97 62.13 6.88
C PRO A 82 -19.11 62.83 7.58
N LYS A 83 -19.24 62.60 8.91
CA LYS A 83 -20.20 63.33 9.71
C LYS A 83 -19.93 64.78 9.35
N PRO A 84 -20.92 65.53 8.84
CA PRO A 84 -20.72 66.91 8.50
C PRO A 84 -20.16 67.56 9.76
N GLN A 85 -18.88 67.91 9.76
CA GLN A 85 -18.42 68.90 10.71
C GLN A 85 -19.29 70.11 10.39
N PRO A 86 -20.07 70.62 11.37
CA PRO A 86 -20.74 71.88 11.18
C PRO A 86 -19.63 72.88 10.85
N VAL A 87 -19.65 73.37 9.61
CA VAL A 87 -19.13 74.70 9.34
C VAL A 87 -19.58 75.58 10.50
N PRO A 88 -18.66 76.24 11.22
CA PRO A 88 -19.03 77.13 12.30
C PRO A 88 -20.01 78.15 11.74
N GLN A 89 -21.26 78.12 12.21
CA GLN A 89 -22.16 79.24 12.01
C GLN A 89 -21.45 80.48 12.57
N PRO A 90 -21.38 81.58 11.82
CA PRO A 90 -20.93 82.85 12.35
C PRO A 90 -22.01 83.34 13.32
N ALA A 91 -21.77 83.18 14.63
CA ALA A 91 -22.54 83.87 15.65
C ALA A 91 -22.00 85.31 15.79
N PRO A 92 -22.87 86.32 15.84
CA PRO A 92 -22.51 87.73 15.86
C PRO A 92 -22.09 88.18 17.26
N MET A 93 -21.03 88.97 17.35
CA MET A 93 -20.70 89.79 18.52
C MET A 93 -20.21 91.18 18.06
N PRO A 94 -20.34 92.21 18.91
CA PRO A 94 -20.95 93.48 18.52
C PRO A 94 -19.97 94.56 18.08
N VAL A 95 -20.50 95.52 17.33
CA VAL A 95 -19.97 96.86 17.08
C VAL A 95 -19.44 97.54 18.34
N ALA A 96 -18.17 98.00 18.30
CA ALA A 96 -17.75 99.34 18.71
C ALA A 96 -16.30 99.63 18.25
N ALA A 97 -16.12 100.83 17.72
CA ALA A 97 -14.91 101.36 17.07
C ALA A 97 -13.71 101.53 18.04
N PRO A 98 -12.49 101.82 17.52
CA PRO A 98 -12.22 103.23 17.27
C PRO A 98 -11.44 103.52 15.98
N VAL A 99 -11.76 104.71 15.47
CA VAL A 99 -10.93 105.70 14.76
C VAL A 99 -10.02 105.27 13.61
N ALA A 100 -10.38 105.85 12.47
CA ALA A 100 -9.56 106.08 11.30
C ALA A 100 -8.17 106.65 11.63
N GLN A 101 -7.16 106.11 10.95
CA GLN A 101 -6.09 106.94 10.42
C GLN A 101 -5.74 106.41 9.03
N LYS A 102 -6.24 107.14 8.03
CA LYS A 102 -5.81 107.02 6.63
C LYS A 102 -4.42 107.64 6.55
N ASP A 103 -3.40 106.80 6.41
CA ASP A 103 -2.20 107.19 5.68
C ASP A 103 -2.25 106.49 4.33
N ALA A 104 -2.27 107.30 3.27
CA ALA A 104 -2.29 106.82 1.91
C ALA A 104 -1.05 105.93 1.67
N PRO A 105 -1.19 104.73 1.08
CA PRO A 105 -0.03 104.01 0.58
C PRO A 105 0.59 104.89 -0.49
N SER A 106 1.82 105.35 -0.27
CA SER A 106 2.61 105.94 -1.33
C SER A 106 2.63 104.95 -2.50
N ALA A 107 2.48 105.44 -3.73
CA ALA A 107 2.42 104.61 -4.93
C ALA A 107 3.59 103.62 -5.04
N ASP A 108 4.75 103.95 -4.44
CA ASP A 108 5.92 103.10 -4.32
C ASP A 108 5.73 101.84 -3.45
N ALA A 109 4.95 101.88 -2.36
CA ALA A 109 4.70 100.72 -1.50
C ALA A 109 3.82 99.66 -2.21
N ASN A 110 2.83 100.11 -2.98
CA ASN A 110 2.01 99.23 -3.81
C ASN A 110 2.81 98.61 -4.96
N LEU A 111 3.78 99.34 -5.54
CA LEU A 111 4.68 98.84 -6.57
C LEU A 111 5.69 97.81 -6.02
N GLN A 112 6.23 98.03 -4.81
CA GLN A 112 7.10 97.06 -4.14
C GLN A 112 6.34 95.79 -3.75
N ALA A 113 5.12 95.91 -3.22
CA ALA A 113 4.26 94.77 -2.90
C ALA A 113 3.90 93.96 -4.16
N ALA A 114 3.57 94.62 -5.27
CA ALA A 114 3.30 93.96 -6.55
C ALA A 114 4.53 93.19 -7.09
N LYS A 115 5.74 93.74 -6.91
CA LYS A 115 6.98 93.09 -7.34
C LYS A 115 7.32 91.86 -6.49
N VAL A 116 7.09 91.92 -5.18
CA VAL A 116 7.26 90.77 -4.28
C VAL A 116 6.20 89.70 -4.56
N LEU A 117 4.95 90.09 -4.81
CA LEU A 117 3.89 89.16 -5.24
C LEU A 117 4.25 88.49 -6.57
N SER A 118 4.77 89.23 -7.54
CA SER A 118 5.24 88.65 -8.81
C SER A 118 6.37 87.64 -8.62
N LEU A 119 7.36 87.97 -7.78
CA LEU A 119 8.47 87.07 -7.47
C LEU A 119 7.97 85.80 -6.73
N ALA A 120 7.03 85.97 -5.80
CA ALA A 120 6.41 84.87 -5.07
C ALA A 120 5.54 83.98 -6.00
N GLN A 121 4.81 84.59 -6.93
CA GLN A 121 4.02 83.88 -7.95
C GLN A 121 4.95 83.05 -8.87
N GLU A 122 6.03 83.65 -9.35
CA GLU A 122 7.06 82.97 -10.16
C GLU A 122 7.73 81.83 -9.38
N MET A 123 8.03 82.03 -8.09
CA MET A 123 8.55 80.98 -7.22
C MET A 123 7.55 79.84 -7.01
N ALA A 124 6.26 80.15 -6.83
CA ALA A 124 5.21 79.17 -6.67
C ALA A 124 4.99 78.35 -7.94
N ASP A 125 4.99 79.00 -9.10
CA ASP A 125 4.89 78.35 -10.41
C ASP A 125 6.09 77.43 -10.66
N ARG A 126 7.29 77.88 -10.32
CA ARG A 126 8.52 77.09 -10.44
C ARG A 126 8.52 75.87 -9.51
N LEU A 127 8.20 76.04 -8.22
CA LEU A 127 8.07 74.93 -7.27
C LEU A 127 7.01 73.93 -7.72
N THR A 128 5.90 74.41 -8.29
CA THR A 128 4.84 73.54 -8.82
C THR A 128 5.33 72.74 -10.04
N SER A 129 6.08 73.37 -10.94
CA SER A 129 6.69 72.69 -12.09
C SER A 129 7.73 71.64 -11.67
N ASP A 130 8.59 71.98 -10.71
CA ASP A 130 9.62 71.08 -10.19
C ASP A 130 8.99 69.88 -9.48
N ALA A 131 8.01 70.12 -8.59
CA ALA A 131 7.28 69.06 -7.90
C ALA A 131 6.51 68.16 -8.88
N LYS A 132 5.92 68.74 -9.94
CA LYS A 132 5.23 67.96 -10.98
C LYS A 132 6.22 67.08 -11.75
N THR A 133 7.39 67.62 -12.11
CA THR A 133 8.44 66.87 -12.80
C THR A 133 8.97 65.71 -11.94
N GLU A 134 9.20 65.97 -10.65
CA GLU A 134 9.65 64.94 -9.70
C GLU A 134 8.60 63.84 -9.51
N ALA A 135 7.31 64.20 -9.40
CA ALA A 135 6.23 63.23 -9.32
C ALA A 135 6.10 62.38 -10.59
N GLU A 136 6.24 62.98 -11.77
CA GLU A 136 6.23 62.27 -13.06
C GLU A 136 7.41 61.29 -13.16
N GLN A 137 8.61 61.71 -12.71
CA GLN A 137 9.78 60.84 -12.66
C GLN A 137 9.60 59.68 -11.67
N LEU A 138 9.05 59.93 -10.48
CA LEU A 138 8.79 58.88 -9.50
C LEU A 138 7.78 57.86 -10.05
N LEU A 139 6.71 58.32 -10.69
CA LEU A 139 5.72 57.43 -11.32
C LEU A 139 6.34 56.62 -12.46
N ALA A 140 7.20 57.23 -13.29
CA ALA A 140 7.90 56.52 -14.35
C ALA A 140 8.84 55.43 -13.79
N ASN A 141 9.61 55.76 -12.74
CA ASN A 141 10.49 54.82 -12.06
C ASN A 141 9.71 53.68 -11.38
N ALA A 142 8.61 53.99 -10.71
CA ALA A 142 7.75 53.02 -10.08
C ALA A 142 7.13 52.05 -11.10
N ARG A 143 6.66 52.57 -12.24
CA ARG A 143 6.15 51.76 -13.36
C ARG A 143 7.22 50.86 -13.94
N ALA A 144 8.40 51.39 -14.26
CA ALA A 144 9.51 50.61 -14.79
C ALA A 144 9.97 49.51 -13.82
N ASN A 145 10.01 49.80 -12.52
CA ASN A 145 10.35 48.79 -11.50
C ASN A 145 9.28 47.71 -11.38
N SER A 146 8.01 48.09 -11.41
CA SER A 146 6.89 47.13 -11.39
C SER A 146 6.90 46.23 -12.63
N GLU A 147 7.17 46.77 -13.82
CA GLU A 147 7.26 46.00 -15.05
C GLU A 147 8.40 44.98 -15.00
N ARG A 148 9.58 45.38 -14.49
CA ARG A 148 10.70 44.46 -14.25
C ARG A 148 10.35 43.36 -13.25
N LEU A 149 9.71 43.70 -12.14
CA LEU A 149 9.29 42.71 -11.14
C LEU A 149 8.34 41.68 -11.76
N VAL A 150 7.38 42.13 -12.57
CA VAL A 150 6.42 41.24 -13.25
C VAL A 150 7.12 40.38 -14.29
N SER A 151 8.07 40.90 -15.07
CA SER A 151 8.82 40.11 -16.05
C SER A 151 9.71 39.06 -15.38
N ASP A 152 10.38 39.42 -14.28
CA ASP A 152 11.24 38.51 -13.53
C ASP A 152 10.41 37.41 -12.87
N ALA A 153 9.27 37.76 -12.27
CA ALA A 153 8.35 36.80 -11.69
C ALA A 153 7.80 35.82 -12.75
N ARG A 154 7.42 36.31 -13.93
CA ARG A 154 6.96 35.47 -15.05
C ARG A 154 8.06 34.52 -15.51
N THR A 155 9.27 35.02 -15.73
CA THR A 155 10.41 34.20 -16.18
C THR A 155 10.75 33.11 -15.18
N ARG A 156 10.80 33.44 -13.88
CA ARG A 156 11.04 32.46 -12.82
C ARG A 156 9.93 31.41 -12.73
N SER A 157 8.68 31.84 -12.89
CA SER A 157 7.54 30.92 -12.90
C SER A 157 7.60 29.96 -14.10
N GLU A 158 7.91 30.47 -15.28
CA GLU A 158 8.04 29.66 -16.50
C GLU A 158 9.18 28.64 -16.38
N ALA A 159 10.33 29.06 -15.84
CA ALA A 159 11.45 28.17 -15.55
C ALA A 159 11.05 27.07 -14.55
N MET A 160 10.39 27.43 -13.45
CA MET A 160 9.92 26.45 -12.45
C MET A 160 8.93 25.44 -13.04
N ILE A 161 8.01 25.89 -13.90
CA ILE A 161 7.06 25.00 -14.60
C ILE A 161 7.80 24.08 -15.56
N SER A 162 8.78 24.58 -16.30
CA SER A 162 9.59 23.77 -17.21
C SER A 162 10.37 22.68 -16.45
N ASP A 163 11.06 23.06 -15.37
CA ASP A 163 11.83 22.13 -14.55
C ASP A 163 10.94 21.06 -13.91
N ALA A 164 9.76 21.46 -13.41
CA ALA A 164 8.79 20.53 -12.84
C ALA A 164 8.28 19.55 -13.90
N ARG A 165 8.00 20.02 -15.12
CA ARG A 165 7.57 19.17 -16.24
C ARG A 165 8.66 18.18 -16.64
N GLN A 166 9.91 18.63 -16.79
CA GLN A 166 11.04 17.76 -17.13
C GLN A 166 11.28 16.68 -16.07
N LYS A 167 11.22 17.06 -14.78
CA LYS A 167 11.34 16.08 -13.68
C LYS A 167 10.20 15.08 -13.67
N ALA A 168 8.97 15.53 -13.91
CA ALA A 168 7.82 14.64 -13.99
C ALA A 168 7.95 13.66 -15.16
N GLU A 169 8.36 14.13 -16.34
CA GLU A 169 8.57 13.29 -17.52
C GLU A 169 9.68 12.26 -17.31
N ALA A 170 10.81 12.66 -16.71
CA ALA A 170 11.88 11.74 -16.33
C ALA A 170 11.39 10.67 -15.34
N MET A 171 10.64 11.07 -14.31
CA MET A 171 10.09 10.14 -13.32
C MET A 171 9.10 9.14 -13.95
N LEU A 172 8.27 9.59 -14.89
CA LEU A 172 7.34 8.72 -15.62
C LEU A 172 8.10 7.72 -16.51
N SER A 173 9.12 8.18 -17.24
CA SER A 173 9.99 7.31 -18.06
C SER A 173 10.71 6.25 -17.23
N ASP A 174 11.27 6.64 -16.08
CA ASP A 174 11.93 5.73 -15.15
C ASP A 174 10.96 4.71 -14.56
N ALA A 175 9.77 5.16 -14.15
CA ALA A 175 8.73 4.28 -13.63
C ALA A 175 8.25 3.28 -14.68
N GLN A 176 8.07 3.72 -15.93
CA GLN A 176 7.68 2.87 -17.04
C GLN A 176 8.77 1.83 -17.34
N THR A 177 10.04 2.24 -17.39
CA THR A 177 11.17 1.32 -17.60
C THR A 177 11.27 0.27 -16.48
N ARG A 178 11.11 0.68 -15.23
CA ARG A 178 11.11 -0.26 -14.08
C ARG A 178 9.95 -1.24 -14.15
N SER A 179 8.76 -0.75 -14.50
CA SER A 179 7.57 -1.58 -14.71
C SER A 179 7.78 -2.61 -15.82
N ASP A 180 8.29 -2.19 -16.97
CA ASP A 180 8.55 -3.08 -18.10
C ASP A 180 9.59 -4.15 -17.77
N ASN A 181 10.65 -3.77 -17.06
CA ASN A 181 11.66 -4.71 -16.58
C ASN A 181 11.08 -5.72 -15.58
N GLN A 182 10.24 -5.26 -14.65
CA GLN A 182 9.59 -6.15 -13.68
C GLN A 182 8.62 -7.12 -14.36
N LEU A 183 7.84 -6.64 -15.34
CA LEU A 183 6.96 -7.49 -16.15
C LEU A 183 7.75 -8.54 -16.93
N ARG A 184 8.89 -8.16 -17.52
CA ARG A 184 9.77 -9.09 -18.23
C ARG A 184 10.30 -10.17 -17.31
N GLN A 185 10.83 -9.80 -16.14
CA GLN A 185 11.33 -10.74 -15.15
C GLN A 185 10.24 -11.66 -14.60
N ALA A 186 9.03 -11.14 -14.37
CA ALA A 186 7.89 -11.94 -13.93
C ALA A 186 7.48 -12.97 -14.98
N LYS A 187 7.44 -12.58 -16.26
CA LYS A 187 7.14 -13.49 -17.37
C LYS A 187 8.21 -14.57 -17.52
N GLU A 188 9.48 -14.21 -17.50
CA GLU A 188 10.58 -15.19 -17.57
C GLU A 188 10.53 -16.19 -16.40
N LYS A 189 10.23 -15.74 -15.18
CA LYS A 189 10.03 -16.63 -14.03
C LYS A 189 8.80 -17.54 -14.17
N ALA A 190 7.71 -17.02 -14.73
CA ALA A 190 6.52 -17.82 -14.97
C ALA A 190 6.79 -18.91 -16.04
N ASP A 191 7.43 -18.54 -17.14
CA ASP A 191 7.75 -19.45 -18.25
C ASP A 191 8.71 -20.56 -17.79
N THR A 192 9.74 -20.21 -16.99
CA THR A 192 10.67 -21.18 -16.42
C THR A 192 9.98 -22.13 -15.44
N LEU A 193 9.14 -21.61 -14.54
CA LEU A 193 8.36 -22.44 -13.62
C LEU A 193 7.41 -23.38 -14.36
N GLN A 194 6.75 -22.91 -15.43
CA GLN A 194 5.89 -23.74 -16.26
C GLN A 194 6.69 -24.85 -16.94
N ALA A 195 7.83 -24.52 -17.56
CA ALA A 195 8.68 -25.51 -18.21
C ALA A 195 9.18 -26.58 -17.21
N ASP A 196 9.55 -26.17 -16.00
CA ASP A 196 9.97 -27.11 -14.96
C ASP A 196 8.82 -27.97 -14.44
N ALA A 197 7.62 -27.42 -14.30
CA ALA A 197 6.42 -28.17 -13.94
C ALA A 197 6.08 -29.22 -15.01
N GLU A 198 6.13 -28.85 -16.30
CA GLU A 198 5.88 -29.76 -17.42
C GLU A 198 6.90 -30.89 -17.50
N ARG A 199 8.20 -30.58 -17.27
CA ARG A 199 9.26 -31.58 -17.18
C ARG A 199 9.01 -32.57 -16.05
N LYS A 200 8.79 -32.07 -14.84
CA LYS A 200 8.50 -32.91 -13.66
C LYS A 200 7.24 -33.76 -13.87
N HIS A 201 6.20 -33.19 -14.44
CA HIS A 201 4.97 -33.91 -14.76
C HIS A 201 5.26 -35.08 -15.71
N THR A 202 6.03 -34.83 -16.77
CA THR A 202 6.41 -35.86 -17.74
C THR A 202 7.25 -36.97 -17.09
N GLU A 203 8.23 -36.62 -16.26
CA GLU A 203 9.07 -37.59 -15.54
C GLU A 203 8.26 -38.45 -14.56
N ILE A 204 7.37 -37.82 -13.78
CA ILE A 204 6.49 -38.52 -12.84
C ILE A 204 5.54 -39.45 -13.60
N MET A 205 4.93 -38.99 -14.69
CA MET A 205 4.04 -39.80 -15.50
C MET A 205 4.76 -40.97 -16.16
N ALA A 206 5.99 -40.77 -16.64
CA ALA A 206 6.82 -41.85 -17.15
C ALA A 206 7.09 -42.91 -16.05
N THR A 207 7.44 -42.46 -14.85
CA THR A 207 7.68 -43.34 -13.69
C THR A 207 6.42 -44.11 -13.28
N ILE A 208 5.27 -43.44 -13.17
CA ILE A 208 3.98 -44.07 -12.85
C ILE A 208 3.63 -45.11 -13.93
N THR A 209 3.84 -44.79 -15.20
CA THR A 209 3.56 -45.70 -16.31
C THR A 209 4.46 -46.95 -16.24
N GLN A 210 5.74 -46.78 -15.93
CA GLN A 210 6.68 -47.88 -15.74
C GLN A 210 6.27 -48.76 -14.55
N GLN A 211 5.95 -48.16 -13.41
CA GLN A 211 5.49 -48.90 -12.22
C GLN A 211 4.21 -49.68 -12.51
N ARG A 212 3.25 -49.05 -13.20
CA ARG A 212 2.02 -49.71 -13.64
C ARG A 212 2.31 -50.92 -14.51
N SER A 213 3.18 -50.79 -15.51
CA SER A 213 3.57 -51.90 -16.38
C SER A 213 4.20 -53.07 -15.61
N VAL A 214 5.08 -52.77 -14.66
CA VAL A 214 5.70 -53.79 -13.78
C VAL A 214 4.66 -54.49 -12.92
N LEU A 215 3.73 -53.74 -12.31
CA LEU A 215 2.65 -54.31 -11.51
C LEU A 215 1.70 -55.17 -12.35
N GLU A 216 1.33 -54.71 -13.54
CA GLU A 216 0.53 -55.49 -14.49
C GLU A 216 1.20 -56.82 -14.86
N SER A 217 2.50 -56.79 -15.18
CA SER A 217 3.28 -58.02 -15.45
C SER A 217 3.32 -58.96 -14.24
N ARG A 218 3.50 -58.43 -13.02
CA ARG A 218 3.53 -59.24 -11.80
C ARG A 218 2.17 -59.89 -11.51
N ILE A 219 1.08 -59.17 -11.74
CA ILE A 219 -0.29 -59.71 -11.64
C ILE A 219 -0.47 -60.87 -12.62
N GLU A 220 0.01 -60.75 -13.86
CA GLU A 220 -0.10 -61.80 -14.86
C GLU A 220 0.74 -63.04 -14.51
N GLN A 221 1.95 -62.85 -13.99
CA GLN A 221 2.79 -63.93 -13.45
C GLN A 221 2.08 -64.66 -12.29
N LEU A 222 1.50 -63.91 -11.35
CA LEU A 222 0.77 -64.50 -10.22
C LEU A 222 -0.47 -65.28 -10.66
N LYS A 223 -1.22 -64.78 -11.66
CA LYS A 223 -2.36 -65.50 -12.24
C LYS A 223 -1.95 -66.81 -12.90
N THR A 224 -0.81 -66.81 -13.60
CA THR A 224 -0.27 -68.04 -14.22
C THR A 224 0.18 -69.03 -13.15
N PHE A 225 0.94 -68.56 -12.15
CA PHE A 225 1.36 -69.37 -11.02
C PHE A 225 0.17 -69.97 -10.26
N GLU A 226 -0.88 -69.19 -10.01
CA GLU A 226 -2.10 -69.69 -9.36
C GLU A 226 -2.76 -70.81 -10.18
N ARG A 227 -2.86 -70.63 -11.51
CA ARG A 227 -3.43 -71.65 -12.40
C ARG A 227 -2.62 -72.95 -12.35
N GLU A 228 -1.30 -72.85 -12.49
CA GLU A 228 -0.39 -74.01 -12.42
C GLU A 228 -0.42 -74.69 -11.05
N TYR A 229 -0.43 -73.90 -9.96
CA TYR A 229 -0.52 -74.41 -8.59
C TYR A 229 -1.83 -75.16 -8.37
N ARG A 230 -2.97 -74.61 -8.81
CA ARG A 230 -4.28 -75.28 -8.72
C ARG A 230 -4.27 -76.62 -9.48
N VAL A 231 -3.71 -76.66 -10.68
CA VAL A 231 -3.61 -77.90 -11.47
C VAL A 231 -2.71 -78.92 -10.77
N ARG A 232 -1.54 -78.50 -10.28
CA ARG A 232 -0.60 -79.39 -9.58
C ARG A 232 -1.17 -79.90 -8.26
N LEU A 233 -1.85 -79.05 -7.49
CA LEU A 233 -2.52 -79.43 -6.25
C LEU A 233 -3.64 -80.43 -6.51
N LYS A 234 -4.46 -80.20 -7.54
CA LYS A 234 -5.51 -81.14 -7.95
C LYS A 234 -4.92 -82.50 -8.31
N SER A 235 -3.89 -82.53 -9.16
CA SER A 235 -3.22 -83.77 -9.56
C SER A 235 -2.57 -84.50 -8.37
N TYR A 236 -1.98 -83.77 -7.42
CA TYR A 236 -1.42 -84.36 -6.20
C TYR A 236 -2.49 -84.99 -5.32
N LEU A 237 -3.63 -84.31 -5.10
CA LEU A 237 -4.74 -84.84 -4.32
C LEU A 237 -5.40 -86.05 -4.99
N GLU A 238 -5.57 -86.02 -6.31
CA GLU A 238 -6.07 -87.17 -7.08
C GLU A 238 -5.12 -88.38 -6.95
N SER A 239 -3.82 -88.17 -7.07
CA SER A 239 -2.82 -89.23 -6.87
C SER A 239 -2.83 -89.78 -5.44
N GLN A 240 -2.97 -88.92 -4.42
CA GLN A 240 -3.08 -89.37 -3.02
C GLN A 240 -4.35 -90.18 -2.77
N LEU A 241 -5.47 -89.79 -3.39
CA LEU A 241 -6.72 -90.55 -3.31
C LEU A 241 -6.58 -91.92 -3.99
N GLU A 242 -5.99 -91.99 -5.16
CA GLU A 242 -5.75 -93.26 -5.87
C GLU A 242 -4.82 -94.19 -5.07
N GLU A 243 -3.77 -93.66 -4.43
CA GLU A 243 -2.93 -94.44 -3.51
C GLU A 243 -3.72 -94.98 -2.31
N LEU A 244 -4.66 -94.20 -1.76
CA LEU A 244 -5.51 -94.64 -0.66
C LEU A 244 -6.54 -95.68 -1.11
N GLU A 245 -7.14 -95.53 -2.28
CA GLU A 245 -8.04 -96.55 -2.86
C GLU A 245 -7.29 -97.85 -3.13
N ASN A 246 -6.07 -97.78 -3.69
CA ASN A 246 -5.23 -98.95 -3.93
C ASN A 246 -4.77 -99.62 -2.62
N ARG A 247 -4.49 -98.85 -1.56
CA ARG A 247 -4.18 -99.39 -0.22
C ARG A 247 -5.42 -99.95 0.49
N GLY A 248 -6.59 -99.34 0.31
CA GLY A 248 -7.87 -99.85 0.81
C GLY A 248 -8.32 -101.12 0.09
N SER A 249 -7.94 -101.26 -1.18
CA SER A 249 -8.14 -102.48 -1.97
C SER A 249 -7.16 -103.60 -1.63
N ALA A 250 -6.15 -103.33 -0.79
CA ALA A 250 -5.15 -104.30 -0.34
C ALA A 250 -5.38 -104.77 1.12
N VAL A 251 -6.64 -104.86 1.55
CA VAL A 251 -7.00 -105.63 2.76
C VAL A 251 -7.24 -107.08 2.35
N PRO A 252 -6.38 -108.05 2.75
CA PRO A 252 -6.71 -109.46 2.63
C PRO A 252 -7.87 -109.75 3.58
N VAL A 253 -8.95 -110.34 3.05
CA VAL A 253 -9.99 -110.93 3.89
C VAL A 253 -9.37 -112.14 4.61
N ASP A 254 -9.30 -112.00 5.93
CA ASP A 254 -9.27 -113.01 7.00
C ASP A 254 -8.64 -114.39 6.75
N GLY A 255 -7.68 -114.71 7.62
CA GLY A 255 -7.03 -116.00 7.80
C GLY A 255 -6.12 -115.93 9.01
N GLY A 256 -6.73 -115.84 10.20
CA GLY A 256 -6.01 -115.72 11.47
C GLY A 256 -5.16 -116.93 11.83
N GLU A 257 -4.05 -116.70 12.55
CA GLU A 257 -3.71 -117.34 13.83
C GLU A 257 -2.37 -116.81 14.37
N PHE A 258 -2.44 -116.21 15.56
CA PHE A 258 -1.54 -116.29 16.71
C PHE A 258 0.00 -116.39 16.55
N GLY A 259 0.70 -115.53 17.29
CA GLY A 259 2.11 -115.72 17.63
C GLY A 259 2.75 -114.54 18.36
N GLU A 260 2.66 -114.55 19.69
CA GLU A 260 3.30 -113.71 20.71
C GLU A 260 4.70 -113.11 20.41
N GLY A 261 4.94 -111.91 20.99
CA GLY A 261 6.24 -111.22 21.09
C GLY A 261 7.23 -111.90 22.08
N PRO A 262 8.26 -111.21 22.64
CA PRO A 262 8.23 -109.79 23.01
C PRO A 262 9.57 -109.00 22.95
N SER A 263 9.44 -107.69 23.22
CA SER A 263 10.32 -106.80 24.01
C SER A 263 11.81 -106.61 23.69
N GLY A 264 12.19 -105.35 23.43
CA GLY A 264 13.57 -104.86 23.48
C GLY A 264 13.70 -103.34 23.45
N ASN A 265 13.88 -102.75 24.63
CA ASN A 265 14.11 -101.33 24.98
C ASN A 265 15.11 -100.53 24.11
N GLY A 266 14.94 -99.20 24.06
CA GLY A 266 16.01 -98.27 23.67
C GLY A 266 15.59 -96.79 23.64
N ALA A 267 15.79 -96.10 24.76
CA ALA A 267 15.58 -94.65 24.93
C ALA A 267 16.71 -93.78 24.35
N LEU A 268 16.48 -92.45 24.36
CA LEU A 268 17.41 -91.32 24.10
C LEU A 268 17.68 -91.05 22.60
N LEU A 269 17.66 -89.83 22.06
CA LEU A 269 18.35 -88.60 22.49
C LEU A 269 17.66 -87.30 22.02
N LYS A 270 17.94 -86.27 22.81
CA LYS A 270 17.74 -84.82 22.69
C LYS A 270 18.69 -84.21 21.63
N GLY A 271 18.30 -83.12 20.95
CA GLY A 271 19.25 -82.27 20.19
C GLY A 271 18.58 -81.34 19.18
N GLY A 272 18.74 -80.02 19.36
CA GLY A 272 18.00 -78.98 18.66
C GLY A 272 18.53 -78.54 17.30
N LYS A 273 17.73 -77.71 16.64
CA LYS A 273 18.02 -76.33 16.24
C LYS A 273 16.69 -75.61 16.07
#